data_AF-A0A4S3B091-F1
#
_entry.id   AF-A0A4S3B091-F1
#
_cell.length_a   1.000
_cell.length_b   1.000
_cell.length_c   1.000
_cell.angle_alpha   90.00
_cell.angle_beta   90.00
_cell.angle_gamma   90.00
#
_symmetry.space_group_name_H-M   'P 1'
#
loop_
_entity.id
_entity.type
_entity.pdbx_description
1 polymer ?
#
loop_
_entity_poly.entity_id
_entity_poly.type
_entity_poly.pdbx_seq_one_letter_code
_entity_poly.pdbx_strand_id
1 'polypeptide(L)'
;MKKRNFNVVDWQEQFVYQEKLAQAKTVYQMTGGFEGEIHAAYTIHYFSYNKEDIHASESQFEGFAVFTGECQGRKGSFTYRDFGSFIDSNYHASVEIITETGDFAGMIGTGTYQPCENGM
;
A
#
# COMPACT_ATOMS: atom_id res chain seq x y z
N MET A 1 -5.17 -17.68 11.30
CA MET A 1 -4.16 -16.61 11.06
C MET A 1 -4.70 -15.31 11.63
N LYS A 2 -3.91 -14.58 12.43
CA LYS A 2 -4.31 -13.21 12.82
C LYS A 2 -4.30 -12.34 11.56
N LYS A 3 -5.41 -11.64 11.29
CA LYS A 3 -5.46 -10.64 10.21
C LYS A 3 -4.52 -9.51 10.60
N ARG A 4 -3.72 -9.05 9.65
CA ARG A 4 -2.92 -7.83 9.76
C ARG A 4 -3.78 -6.73 9.12
N ASN A 5 -3.95 -5.61 9.81
CA ASN A 5 -4.76 -4.51 9.29
C ASN A 5 -3.85 -3.34 8.98
N PHE A 6 -4.09 -2.71 7.84
CA PHE A 6 -3.49 -1.46 7.40
C PHE A 6 -4.56 -0.39 7.48
N ASN A 7 -4.50 0.45 8.51
CA ASN A 7 -5.42 1.56 8.65
C ASN A 7 -4.87 2.76 7.90
N VAL A 8 -5.65 3.33 6.99
CA VAL A 8 -5.27 4.58 6.29
C VAL A 8 -5.35 5.72 7.29
N VAL A 9 -4.21 6.37 7.55
CA VAL A 9 -4.12 7.54 8.44
C VAL A 9 -4.21 8.82 7.64
N ASP A 10 -3.52 8.87 6.50
CA ASP A 10 -3.51 10.02 5.59
C ASP A 10 -3.43 9.53 4.14
N TRP A 11 -4.19 10.18 3.26
CA TRP A 11 -4.19 9.91 1.81
C TRP A 11 -4.26 11.24 1.06
N GLN A 12 -3.17 11.56 0.37
CA GLN A 12 -3.03 12.76 -0.44
C GLN A 12 -2.80 12.38 -1.89
N GLU A 13 -3.83 12.53 -2.71
CA GLU A 13 -3.79 12.21 -4.13
C GLU A 13 -4.06 13.44 -4.99
N GLN A 14 -3.31 13.54 -6.09
CA GLN A 14 -3.48 14.59 -7.08
C GLN A 14 -3.30 14.05 -8.49
N PHE A 15 -4.16 14.49 -9.42
CA PHE A 15 -3.96 14.23 -10.84
C PHE A 15 -2.79 15.06 -11.37
N VAL A 16 -1.88 14.38 -12.06
CA VAL A 16 -0.75 14.99 -12.78
C VAL A 16 -1.02 15.08 -14.28
N TYR A 17 -1.99 14.32 -14.80
CA TYR A 17 -2.43 14.42 -16.20
C TYR A 17 -3.88 13.95 -16.40
N GLN A 18 -4.74 14.87 -16.86
CA GLN A 18 -6.06 14.61 -17.45
C GLN A 18 -6.92 13.52 -16.78
N GLU A 19 -7.07 13.52 -15.45
CA GLU A 19 -7.89 12.52 -14.72
C GLU A 19 -7.57 11.05 -15.07
N LYS A 20 -6.36 10.81 -15.60
CA LYS A 20 -5.87 9.52 -16.08
C LYS A 20 -4.61 9.10 -15.35
N LEU A 21 -3.81 10.07 -14.91
CA LEU A 21 -2.58 9.82 -14.19
C LEU A 21 -2.57 10.64 -12.91
N ALA A 22 -2.44 9.97 -11.77
CA ALA A 22 -2.35 10.58 -10.46
C ALA A 22 -1.09 10.14 -9.73
N GLN A 23 -0.71 10.95 -8.74
CA GLN A 23 0.29 10.62 -7.73
C GLN A 23 -0.36 10.66 -6.37
N ALA A 24 -0.11 9.63 -5.56
CA ALA A 24 -0.59 9.56 -4.19
C ALA A 24 0.58 9.45 -3.21
N LYS A 25 0.45 10.12 -2.07
CA LYS A 25 1.27 9.91 -0.87
C LYS A 25 0.35 9.52 0.26
N THR A 26 0.75 8.53 1.05
CA THR A 26 -0.10 8.02 2.11
C THR A 26 0.69 7.50 3.28
N VAL A 27 0.05 7.58 4.45
CA VAL A 27 0.54 7.03 5.70
C VAL A 27 -0.45 5.97 6.16
N TYR A 28 0.05 4.76 6.44
CA TYR A 28 -0.73 3.70 7.06
C TYR A 28 -0.20 3.35 8.44
N GLN A 29 -1.10 2.99 9.34
CA GLN A 29 -0.77 2.33 10.59
C GLN A 29 -1.00 0.82 10.45
N MET A 30 0.07 0.04 10.59
CA MET A 30 0.01 -1.41 10.54
C MET A 30 -0.15 -1.98 11.95
N THR A 31 -1.04 -2.97 12.09
CA THR A 31 -1.28 -3.73 13.32
C THR A 31 -1.49 -5.22 13.04
N GLY A 32 -1.38 -6.07 14.07
CA GLY A 32 -1.69 -7.49 13.99
C GLY A 32 -0.49 -8.38 13.65
N GLY A 33 0.71 -7.96 14.07
CA GLY A 33 1.93 -8.78 14.03
C GLY A 33 3.17 -8.01 13.59
N PHE A 34 3.02 -7.12 12.61
CA PHE A 34 3.90 -5.98 12.44
C PHE A 34 3.15 -4.78 13.01
N GLU A 35 3.80 -4.07 13.93
CA GLU A 35 3.25 -2.88 14.58
C GLU A 35 4.15 -1.71 14.19
N GLY A 36 3.62 -0.74 13.46
CA GLY A 36 4.43 0.35 12.93
C GLY A 36 3.74 1.17 11.86
N GLU A 37 4.48 2.14 11.35
CA GLU A 37 3.99 3.08 10.36
C GLU A 37 4.54 2.73 8.97
N ILE A 38 3.75 3.02 7.94
CA ILE A 38 4.13 2.85 6.54
C ILE A 38 3.96 4.19 5.84
N HIS A 39 5.01 4.65 5.18
CA HIS A 39 4.94 5.79 4.26
C HIS A 39 5.04 5.26 2.84
N ALA A 40 4.05 5.55 2.01
CA ALA A 40 4.02 5.08 0.63
C ALA A 40 3.83 6.23 -0.37
N ALA A 41 4.40 6.04 -1.56
CA ALA A 41 4.22 6.93 -2.69
C ALA A 41 3.90 6.10 -3.95
N TYR A 42 2.80 6.44 -4.61
CA TYR A 42 2.26 5.71 -5.75
C TYR A 42 2.13 6.60 -6.98
N THR A 43 2.28 5.97 -8.15
CA THR A 43 1.72 6.45 -9.41
C THR A 43 0.49 5.59 -9.73
N ILE A 44 -0.63 6.24 -10.07
CA ILE A 44 -1.91 5.60 -10.33
C ILE A 44 -2.34 5.97 -11.74
N HIS A 45 -2.59 4.96 -12.57
CA HIS A 45 -3.21 5.10 -13.88
C HIS A 45 -4.69 4.70 -13.79
N TYR A 46 -5.58 5.63 -14.09
CA TYR A 46 -7.01 5.39 -14.19
C TYR A 46 -7.39 5.04 -15.63
N PHE A 47 -7.91 3.83 -15.84
CA PHE A 47 -8.55 3.43 -17.09
C PHE A 47 -9.92 4.12 -17.24
N SER A 48 -10.62 4.25 -16.12
CA SER A 48 -11.88 4.97 -15.97
C SER A 48 -11.89 5.63 -14.60
N TYR A 49 -12.11 6.94 -14.54
CA TYR A 49 -12.22 7.66 -13.27
C TYR A 49 -13.66 8.10 -13.04
N ASN A 50 -14.25 7.64 -11.94
CA ASN A 50 -15.58 8.02 -11.50
C ASN A 50 -15.47 8.98 -10.30
N LYS A 51 -15.84 10.24 -10.54
CA LYS A 51 -15.79 11.31 -9.52
C LYS A 51 -16.88 11.20 -8.46
N GLU A 52 -18.00 10.59 -8.80
CA GLU A 52 -19.16 10.46 -7.91
C GLU A 52 -18.98 9.28 -6.97
N ASP A 53 -18.30 8.23 -7.45
CA ASP A 53 -17.93 7.06 -6.66
C ASP A 53 -16.51 6.60 -7.06
N ILE A 54 -15.52 6.99 -6.26
CA ILE A 54 -14.12 6.63 -6.50
C ILE A 54 -13.90 5.11 -6.50
N HIS A 55 -14.70 4.36 -5.74
CA HIS A 55 -14.61 2.90 -5.67
C HIS A 55 -15.25 2.20 -6.86
N ALA A 56 -15.91 2.95 -7.74
CA ALA A 56 -16.36 2.49 -9.06
C ALA A 56 -15.38 2.86 -10.19
N SER A 57 -14.24 3.47 -9.88
CA SER A 57 -13.17 3.72 -10.86
C SER A 57 -12.44 2.43 -11.21
N GLU A 58 -11.78 2.39 -12.35
CA GLU A 58 -10.86 1.31 -12.72
C GLU A 58 -9.45 1.85 -12.85
N SER A 59 -8.50 1.19 -12.19
CA SER A 59 -7.14 1.68 -12.11
C SER A 59 -6.09 0.59 -11.99
N GLN A 60 -4.85 0.98 -12.26
CA GLN A 60 -3.64 0.26 -11.90
C GLN A 60 -2.74 1.22 -11.13
N PHE A 61 -2.06 0.71 -10.11
CA PHE A 61 -1.12 1.49 -9.32
C PHE A 61 0.19 0.76 -9.16
N GLU A 62 1.25 1.54 -8.98
CA GLU A 62 2.56 1.05 -8.60
C GLU A 62 3.29 2.11 -7.79
N GLY A 63 4.00 1.66 -6.76
CA GLY A 63 4.75 2.54 -5.88
C GLY A 63 5.75 1.81 -5.01
N PHE A 64 6.38 2.60 -4.15
CA PHE A 64 7.28 2.11 -3.12
C PHE A 64 6.80 2.60 -1.77
N ALA A 65 7.02 1.77 -0.77
CA ALA A 65 6.62 2.04 0.60
C ALA A 65 7.72 1.66 1.57
N VAL A 66 7.79 2.39 2.69
CA VAL A 66 8.75 2.16 3.77
C VAL A 66 7.98 1.87 5.04
N PHE A 67 8.09 0.64 5.55
CA PHE A 67 7.63 0.29 6.88
C PHE A 67 8.71 0.64 7.90
N THR A 68 8.33 1.20 9.05
CA THR A 68 9.18 1.33 10.23
C THR A 68 8.41 0.89 11.47
N GLY A 69 8.97 -0.04 12.23
CA GLY A 69 8.29 -0.55 13.42
C GLY A 69 8.91 -1.82 13.98
N GLU A 70 8.05 -2.68 14.52
CA GLU A 70 8.46 -3.91 15.19
C GLU A 70 7.64 -5.13 14.78
N CYS A 71 8.27 -6.29 14.86
CA CYS A 71 7.63 -7.59 14.69
C CYS A 71 8.24 -8.60 15.65
N GLN A 72 7.41 -9.21 16.50
CA GLN A 72 7.86 -10.20 17.49
C GLN A 72 9.04 -9.71 18.35
N GLY A 73 9.04 -8.42 18.72
CA GLY A 73 10.10 -7.79 19.51
C GLY A 73 11.36 -7.38 18.74
N ARG A 74 11.47 -7.70 17.43
CA ARG A 74 12.53 -7.23 16.54
C ARG A 74 12.16 -5.87 15.96
N LYS A 75 13.07 -4.90 16.00
CA LYS A 75 12.85 -3.54 15.51
C LYS A 75 13.64 -3.27 14.25
N GLY A 76 12.99 -2.66 13.27
CA GLY A 76 13.66 -2.34 12.01
C GLY A 76 12.76 -1.62 11.04
N SER A 77 13.25 -1.53 9.81
CA SER A 77 12.52 -0.97 8.68
C SER A 77 12.76 -1.81 7.45
N PHE A 78 11.81 -1.83 6.52
CA PHE A 78 12.00 -2.36 5.19
C PHE A 78 11.29 -1.50 4.15
N THR A 79 11.88 -1.43 2.97
CA THR A 79 11.28 -0.84 1.77
C THR A 79 10.72 -1.96 0.91
N TYR A 80 9.54 -1.76 0.34
CA TYR A 80 8.92 -2.72 -0.56
C TYR A 80 8.31 -2.02 -1.78
N ARG A 81 8.27 -2.74 -2.90
CA ARG A 81 7.46 -2.40 -4.07
C ARG A 81 6.04 -2.85 -3.79
N ASP A 82 5.08 -2.02 -4.16
CA ASP A 82 3.66 -2.31 -4.02
C ASP A 82 2.95 -1.95 -5.32
N PHE A 83 2.28 -2.94 -5.91
CA PHE A 83 1.65 -2.80 -7.21
C PHE A 83 0.38 -3.61 -7.28
N GLY A 84 -0.59 -3.10 -8.03
CA GLY A 84 -1.89 -3.72 -8.09
C GLY A 84 -2.83 -3.04 -9.06
N SER A 85 -4.04 -3.55 -9.12
CA SER A 85 -5.11 -3.07 -9.97
C SER A 85 -6.46 -3.25 -9.32
N PHE A 86 -7.39 -2.41 -9.74
CA PHE A 86 -8.80 -2.56 -9.45
C PHE A 86 -9.58 -2.43 -10.77
N ILE A 87 -10.10 -3.55 -11.27
CA ILE A 87 -10.75 -3.66 -12.59
C ILE A 87 -11.95 -4.60 -12.46
N ASP A 88 -13.11 -4.26 -13.03
CA ASP A 88 -14.32 -5.09 -12.94
C ASP A 88 -14.68 -5.51 -11.49
N SER A 89 -14.51 -4.59 -10.54
CA SER A 89 -14.67 -4.84 -9.08
C SER A 89 -13.72 -5.89 -8.48
N ASN A 90 -12.67 -6.29 -9.21
CA ASN A 90 -11.64 -7.20 -8.72
C ASN A 90 -10.41 -6.41 -8.27
N TYR A 91 -10.10 -6.51 -6.97
CA TYR A 91 -8.86 -5.96 -6.41
C TYR A 91 -7.76 -7.01 -6.42
N HIS A 92 -6.60 -6.66 -6.97
CA HIS A 92 -5.39 -7.44 -6.88
C HIS A 92 -4.24 -6.54 -6.48
N ALA A 93 -3.49 -6.92 -5.44
CA ALA A 93 -2.27 -6.23 -5.07
C ALA A 93 -1.21 -7.22 -4.61
N SER A 94 0.03 -6.89 -4.94
CA SER A 94 1.23 -7.66 -4.61
C SER A 94 2.30 -6.73 -4.05
N VAL A 95 3.03 -7.23 -3.06
CA VAL A 95 4.17 -6.56 -2.46
C VAL A 95 5.43 -7.40 -2.54
N GLU A 96 6.58 -6.73 -2.65
CA GLU A 96 7.91 -7.36 -2.69
C GLU A 96 8.90 -6.51 -1.88
N ILE A 97 9.52 -7.09 -0.85
CA ILE A 97 10.57 -6.45 -0.06
C ILE A 97 11.83 -6.28 -0.92
N ILE A 98 12.39 -5.07 -0.91
CA ILE A 98 13.57 -4.68 -1.70
C ILE A 98 14.80 -4.55 -0.81
N THR A 99 14.66 -3.84 0.31
CA THR A 99 15.76 -3.56 1.25
C THR A 99 15.25 -3.49 2.67
N GLU A 100 16.13 -3.82 3.60
CA GLU A 100 15.83 -3.94 5.01
C GLU A 100 16.93 -3.32 5.87
N THR A 101 16.58 -2.93 7.10
CA THR A 101 17.50 -2.36 8.07
C THR A 101 17.19 -2.84 9.49
N GLY A 102 18.14 -2.63 10.40
CA GLY A 102 17.99 -3.01 11.81
C GLY A 102 17.87 -4.52 11.99
N ASP A 103 16.99 -4.94 12.91
CA ASP A 103 16.78 -6.35 13.20
C ASP A 103 16.11 -7.10 12.06
N PHE A 104 15.66 -6.42 11.00
CA PHE A 104 15.08 -7.07 9.82
C PHE A 104 16.13 -7.46 8.78
N ALA A 105 17.42 -7.16 8.98
CA ALA A 105 18.52 -7.53 8.08
C ALA A 105 18.43 -8.99 7.57
N GLY A 106 18.50 -9.19 6.25
CA GLY A 106 18.38 -10.48 5.58
C GLY A 106 16.94 -10.98 5.38
N MET A 107 15.92 -10.17 5.69
CA MET A 107 14.53 -10.52 5.43
C MET A 107 14.20 -10.40 3.94
N ILE A 108 13.68 -11.48 3.38
CA ILE A 108 13.06 -11.51 2.05
C ILE A 108 11.57 -11.76 2.21
N GLY A 109 10.75 -11.19 1.34
CA GLY A 109 9.31 -11.41 1.43
C GLY A 109 8.54 -10.88 0.25
N THR A 110 7.51 -11.63 -0.12
CA THR A 110 6.44 -11.19 -1.01
C THR A 110 5.11 -11.38 -0.29
N GLY A 111 4.08 -10.67 -0.75
CA GLY A 111 2.75 -10.79 -0.17
C GLY A 111 1.66 -10.28 -1.10
N THR A 112 0.42 -10.54 -0.71
CA THR A 112 -0.78 -10.00 -1.35
C THR A 112 -1.72 -9.51 -0.25
N TYR A 113 -2.54 -8.52 -0.54
CA TYR A 113 -3.54 -8.01 0.39
C TYR A 113 -4.85 -7.67 -0.33
N GLN A 114 -5.92 -7.47 0.43
CA GLN A 114 -7.25 -7.16 -0.07
C GLN A 114 -7.84 -6.01 0.75
N PRO A 115 -8.57 -5.08 0.12
CA PRO A 115 -9.26 -4.03 0.84
C PRO A 115 -10.28 -4.62 1.83
N CYS A 116 -10.47 -3.90 2.93
CA CYS A 116 -11.51 -4.16 3.91
C CYS A 116 -12.22 -2.85 4.28
N GLU A 117 -13.32 -2.94 5.03
CA GLU A 117 -14.19 -1.80 5.33
C GLU A 117 -13.48 -0.58 5.96
N ASN A 118 -12.36 -0.81 6.68
CA ASN A 118 -11.59 0.25 7.36
C ASN A 118 -10.15 0.41 6.84
N GLY A 119 -9.82 -0.13 5.66
CA GLY A 119 -8.47 -0.06 5.11
C GLY A 119 -8.10 -1.24 4.22
N MET A 120 -6.91 -1.82 4.45
CA MET A 120 -6.39 -2.99 3.71
C MET A 120 -5.92 -4.09 4.65
#